data_AF-A0A939VDM6-F1
#
_entry.id   AF-A0A939VDM6-F1
#
_cell.length_a   1.000
_cell.length_b   1.000
_cell.length_c   1.000
_cell.angle_alpha   90.00
_cell.angle_beta   90.00
_cell.angle_gamma   90.00
#
_symmetry.space_group_name_H-M   'P 1'
#
loop_
_entity.id
_entity.type
_entity.pdbx_description
1 polymer ?
#
loop_
_entity_poly.entity_id
_entity_poly.type
_entity_poly.pdbx_seq_one_letter_code
_entity_poly.pdbx_strand_id
1 'polypeptide(L)'
;MKKMMIVALMAAAASTAFAGDSETLKSILKAKTYAEAESLVKSGLGQLANASEKASAYNKLVDLAMAKVTEVQAVTNANQVAEQMKQGKVVPYDTLGFYTALAQAFNAASECEKYDLMPNEKGKVKAKFHDANRDRLYSLRGNLINGGITYQDKGDMKTAYQYLAQYVDTHDDPLFAEAAAKTPDENLSQIA
;
A
#
# COMPACT_ATOMS: atom_id res chain seq x y z
N MET A 1 -53.85 13.40 -38.13
CA MET A 1 -53.44 11.99 -37.86
C MET A 1 -51.93 12.00 -37.70
N LYS A 2 -51.42 11.91 -36.46
CA LYS A 2 -50.69 10.73 -35.92
C LYS A 2 -49.62 10.27 -36.93
N LYS A 3 -48.31 10.40 -36.66
CA LYS A 3 -47.53 9.65 -35.65
C LYS A 3 -46.21 10.43 -35.41
N MET A 4 -45.95 10.92 -34.21
CA MET A 4 -45.17 10.26 -33.13
C MET A 4 -43.66 10.14 -33.44
N MET A 5 -42.89 10.85 -32.61
CA MET A 5 -41.45 10.71 -32.41
C MET A 5 -41.03 9.26 -32.19
N ILE A 6 -39.87 8.87 -32.72
CA ILE A 6 -39.04 7.83 -32.12
C ILE A 6 -37.60 8.36 -32.07
N VAL A 7 -37.24 8.79 -30.84
CA VAL A 7 -35.90 8.85 -30.30
C VAL A 7 -35.37 7.41 -30.13
N ALA A 8 -34.04 7.26 -30.09
CA ALA A 8 -33.28 6.09 -29.62
C ALA A 8 -32.94 5.04 -30.71
N LEU A 9 -31.73 4.50 -30.81
CA LEU A 9 -30.59 4.48 -29.89
C LEU A 9 -29.30 4.78 -30.65
N MET A 10 -28.44 5.65 -30.09
CA MET A 10 -27.01 5.40 -30.21
C MET A 10 -26.75 4.04 -29.58
N ALA A 11 -26.50 3.03 -30.39
CA ALA A 11 -25.81 1.84 -29.94
C ALA A 11 -24.37 2.27 -29.63
N ALA A 12 -24.16 2.85 -28.44
CA ALA A 12 -22.89 2.64 -27.77
C ALA A 12 -22.83 1.12 -27.59
N ALA A 13 -22.12 0.47 -28.50
CA ALA A 13 -21.67 -0.89 -28.29
C ALA A 13 -20.89 -0.82 -26.98
N ALA A 14 -21.55 -1.19 -25.88
CA ALA A 14 -20.88 -1.61 -24.68
C ALA A 14 -20.15 -2.90 -25.09
N SER A 15 -18.99 -2.74 -25.73
CA SER A 15 -18.01 -3.80 -25.72
C SER A 15 -17.69 -4.00 -24.25
N THR A 16 -18.35 -4.99 -23.64
CA THR A 16 -17.75 -5.75 -22.55
C THR A 16 -16.54 -6.47 -23.15
N ALA A 17 -15.55 -5.69 -23.58
CA ALA A 17 -14.21 -6.21 -23.71
C ALA A 17 -13.89 -6.67 -22.29
N PHE A 18 -13.61 -7.96 -22.15
CA PHE A 18 -12.68 -8.37 -21.11
C PHE A 18 -11.37 -7.66 -21.43
N ALA A 19 -11.28 -6.39 -21.05
CA ALA A 19 -10.09 -5.58 -21.25
C ALA A 19 -9.04 -6.21 -20.33
N GLY A 20 -8.16 -7.02 -20.92
CA GLY A 20 -6.94 -7.40 -20.23
C GLY A 20 -6.17 -6.15 -19.83
N ASP A 21 -5.31 -6.29 -18.83
CA ASP A 21 -4.51 -5.19 -18.29
C ASP A 21 -3.91 -4.31 -19.40
N SER A 22 -4.00 -2.99 -19.22
CA SER A 22 -3.34 -2.02 -20.09
C SER A 22 -1.83 -2.31 -20.19
N GLU A 23 -1.20 -1.93 -21.31
CA GLU A 23 0.25 -2.08 -21.45
C GLU A 23 1.02 -1.31 -20.35
N THR A 24 0.50 -0.17 -19.93
CA THR A 24 1.03 0.60 -18.79
C THR A 24 0.96 -0.21 -17.50
N LEU A 25 -0.19 -0.82 -17.18
CA LEU A 25 -0.32 -1.68 -16.02
C LEU A 25 0.63 -2.88 -16.10
N LYS A 26 0.70 -3.58 -17.24
CA LYS A 26 1.62 -4.72 -17.44
C LYS A 26 3.08 -4.32 -17.21
N SER A 27 3.48 -3.12 -17.64
CA SER A 27 4.83 -2.60 -17.39
C SER A 27 5.09 -2.39 -15.90
N ILE A 28 4.15 -1.76 -15.18
CA ILE A 28 4.23 -1.57 -13.73
C ILE A 28 4.32 -2.92 -12.99
N LEU A 29 3.47 -3.88 -13.35
CA LEU A 29 3.44 -5.20 -12.70
C LEU A 29 4.73 -6.01 -12.89
N LYS A 30 5.46 -5.78 -13.99
CA LYS A 30 6.76 -6.41 -14.28
C LYS A 30 7.94 -5.79 -13.52
N ALA A 31 7.77 -4.59 -12.96
CA ALA A 31 8.84 -3.92 -12.22
C ALA A 31 9.32 -4.78 -11.05
N LYS A 32 10.64 -4.81 -10.84
CA LYS A 32 11.28 -5.66 -9.83
C LYS A 32 11.66 -4.91 -8.58
N THR A 33 11.74 -3.58 -8.65
CA THR A 33 12.12 -2.73 -7.53
C THR A 33 11.04 -1.70 -7.26
N TYR A 34 10.92 -1.28 -6.00
CA TYR A 34 9.98 -0.24 -5.62
C TYR A 34 10.21 1.04 -6.43
N ALA A 35 11.46 1.49 -6.54
CA ALA A 35 11.80 2.72 -7.26
C ALA A 35 11.41 2.67 -8.75
N GLU A 36 11.64 1.54 -9.42
CA GLU A 36 11.21 1.33 -10.81
C GLU A 36 9.68 1.39 -10.92
N ALA A 37 8.98 0.63 -10.09
CA ALA A 37 7.51 0.61 -10.07
C ALA A 37 6.94 2.00 -9.77
N GLU A 38 7.53 2.73 -8.82
CA GLU A 38 7.04 4.03 -8.37
C GLU A 38 7.19 5.07 -9.49
N SER A 39 8.32 5.04 -10.20
CA SER A 39 8.54 5.88 -11.38
C SER A 39 7.52 5.60 -12.49
N LEU A 40 7.24 4.31 -12.76
CA LEU A 40 6.25 3.91 -13.75
C LEU A 40 4.82 4.30 -13.34
N VAL A 41 4.47 4.16 -12.06
CA VAL A 41 3.18 4.64 -11.54
C VAL A 41 3.07 6.15 -11.70
N LYS A 42 4.06 6.92 -11.26
CA LYS A 42 4.05 8.40 -11.34
C LYS A 42 3.92 8.92 -12.77
N SER A 43 4.60 8.29 -13.72
CA SER A 43 4.56 8.69 -15.13
C SER A 43 3.36 8.13 -15.90
N GLY A 44 2.83 6.98 -15.49
CA GLY A 44 1.79 6.23 -16.20
C GLY A 44 0.39 6.31 -15.60
N LEU A 45 0.19 6.94 -14.43
CA LEU A 45 -1.08 6.90 -13.71
C LEU A 45 -2.29 7.36 -14.54
N GLY A 46 -2.11 8.38 -15.38
CA GLY A 46 -3.16 8.91 -16.26
C GLY A 46 -3.51 8.01 -17.46
N GLN A 47 -2.66 7.03 -17.75
CA GLN A 47 -2.85 6.07 -18.85
C GLN A 47 -3.51 4.77 -18.37
N LEU A 48 -3.64 4.57 -17.06
CA LEU A 48 -4.35 3.42 -16.49
C LEU A 48 -5.85 3.57 -16.76
N ALA A 49 -6.45 2.51 -17.30
CA ALA A 49 -7.76 2.58 -17.93
C ALA A 49 -8.89 2.87 -16.95
N ASN A 50 -8.76 2.42 -15.69
CA ASN A 50 -9.81 2.53 -14.68
C ASN A 50 -9.24 2.46 -13.26
N ALA A 51 -10.11 2.63 -12.26
CA ALA A 51 -9.72 2.59 -10.85
C ALA A 51 -9.13 1.23 -10.44
N SER A 52 -9.59 0.11 -11.01
CA SER A 52 -9.06 -1.21 -10.68
C SER A 52 -7.59 -1.38 -11.13
N GLU A 53 -7.23 -0.82 -12.28
CA GLU A 53 -5.84 -0.79 -12.72
C GLU A 53 -4.97 0.11 -11.83
N LYS A 54 -5.48 1.28 -11.41
CA LYS A 54 -4.79 2.17 -10.46
C LYS A 54 -4.56 1.49 -9.12
N ALA A 55 -5.58 0.84 -8.57
CA ALA A 55 -5.46 0.04 -7.35
C ALA A 55 -4.40 -1.06 -7.51
N SER A 56 -4.42 -1.80 -8.62
CA SER A 56 -3.44 -2.86 -8.89
C SER A 56 -2.00 -2.31 -9.02
N ALA A 57 -1.85 -1.13 -9.63
CA ALA A 57 -0.56 -0.45 -9.76
C ALA A 57 0.02 0.00 -8.41
N TYR A 58 -0.81 0.56 -7.51
CA TYR A 58 -0.38 0.90 -6.16
C TYR A 58 -0.17 -0.35 -5.28
N ASN A 59 -1.01 -1.38 -5.42
CA ASN A 59 -0.78 -2.63 -4.68
C ASN A 59 0.56 -3.28 -5.04
N LYS A 60 1.02 -3.16 -6.30
CA LYS A 60 2.35 -3.61 -6.70
C LYS A 60 3.47 -2.90 -5.92
N LEU A 61 3.30 -1.62 -5.59
CA LEU A 61 4.23 -0.89 -4.72
C LEU A 61 4.19 -1.43 -3.29
N VAL A 62 2.99 -1.72 -2.76
CA VAL A 62 2.85 -2.36 -1.44
C VAL A 62 3.55 -3.72 -1.43
N ASP A 63 3.35 -4.55 -2.47
CA ASP A 63 3.97 -5.88 -2.56
C ASP A 63 5.50 -5.82 -2.57
N LEU A 64 6.07 -4.90 -3.36
CA LEU A 64 7.52 -4.69 -3.43
C LEU A 64 8.11 -4.17 -2.12
N ALA A 65 7.41 -3.25 -1.46
CA ALA A 65 7.81 -2.74 -0.16
C ALA A 65 7.74 -3.82 0.93
N MET A 66 6.63 -4.58 0.96
CA MET A 66 6.43 -5.68 1.91
C MET A 66 7.40 -6.84 1.71
N ALA A 67 7.87 -7.08 0.49
CA ALA A 67 8.93 -8.06 0.25
C ALA A 67 10.21 -7.70 1.05
N LYS A 68 10.60 -6.42 1.06
CA LYS A 68 11.75 -5.95 1.84
C LYS A 68 11.51 -6.04 3.35
N VAL A 69 10.31 -5.65 3.80
CA VAL A 69 9.89 -5.76 5.21
C VAL A 69 10.01 -7.21 5.69
N THR A 70 9.47 -8.15 4.91
CA THR A 70 9.46 -9.58 5.22
C THR A 70 10.87 -10.18 5.23
N GLU A 71 11.72 -9.79 4.27
CA GLU A 71 13.13 -10.19 4.22
C GLU A 71 13.86 -9.78 5.51
N VAL A 72 13.72 -8.52 5.93
CA VAL A 72 14.38 -8.03 7.14
C VAL A 72 13.81 -8.70 8.39
N GLN A 73 12.49 -8.88 8.48
CA GLN A 73 11.86 -9.57 9.60
C GLN A 73 12.36 -11.02 9.75
N ALA A 74 12.53 -11.73 8.64
CA ALA A 74 13.09 -13.08 8.65
C ALA A 74 14.53 -13.09 9.20
N VAL A 75 15.37 -12.13 8.79
CA VAL A 75 16.74 -11.99 9.30
C VAL A 75 16.75 -11.64 10.80
N THR A 76 15.92 -10.69 11.25
CA THR A 76 15.85 -10.35 12.68
C THR A 76 15.37 -11.50 13.53
N ASN A 77 14.38 -12.27 13.07
CA ASN A 77 13.89 -13.43 13.80
C ASN A 77 14.96 -14.54 13.89
N ALA A 78 15.66 -14.79 12.78
CA ALA A 78 16.77 -15.74 12.77
C ALA A 78 17.92 -15.31 13.71
N ASN A 79 18.24 -14.02 13.74
CA ASN A 79 19.24 -13.46 14.66
C ASN A 79 18.83 -13.62 16.12
N GLN A 80 17.57 -13.32 16.45
CA GLN A 80 17.04 -13.48 17.82
C GLN A 80 17.12 -14.94 18.28
N VAL A 81 16.77 -15.89 17.42
CA VAL A 81 16.90 -17.32 17.73
C VAL A 81 18.36 -17.71 17.94
N ALA A 82 19.27 -17.24 17.08
CA ALA A 82 20.69 -17.53 17.20
C ALA A 82 21.30 -16.99 18.51
N GLU A 83 20.90 -15.79 18.92
CA GLU A 83 21.32 -15.20 20.20
C GLU A 83 20.74 -15.95 21.40
N GLN A 84 19.44 -16.27 21.38
CA GLN A 84 18.78 -17.01 22.46
C GLN A 84 19.39 -18.40 22.66
N MET A 85 19.70 -19.10 21.57
CA MET A 85 20.32 -20.43 21.60
C MET A 85 21.85 -20.37 21.79
N LYS A 86 22.45 -19.17 21.78
CA LYS A 86 23.90 -18.96 21.75
C LYS A 86 24.60 -19.80 20.67
N GLN A 87 23.91 -20.03 19.55
CA GLN A 87 24.33 -20.91 18.47
C GLN A 87 23.89 -20.32 17.13
N GLY A 88 24.78 -20.32 16.14
CA GLY A 88 24.52 -19.73 14.82
C GLY A 88 25.23 -18.39 14.63
N LYS A 89 24.98 -17.74 13.49
CA LYS A 89 25.63 -16.49 13.10
C LYS A 89 24.58 -15.38 13.01
N VAL A 90 24.79 -14.31 13.77
CA VAL A 90 24.03 -13.06 13.61
C VAL A 90 24.45 -12.39 12.30
N VAL A 91 23.47 -12.07 11.46
CA VAL A 91 23.67 -11.45 10.15
C VAL A 91 23.19 -9.99 10.21
N PRO A 92 23.99 -9.01 9.74
CA PRO A 92 23.54 -7.63 9.71
C PRO A 92 22.34 -7.47 8.76
N TYR A 93 21.46 -6.51 9.07
CA TYR A 93 20.31 -6.16 8.25
C TYR A 93 20.20 -4.64 8.12
N ASP A 94 19.53 -4.20 7.06
CA ASP A 94 19.36 -2.79 6.75
C ASP A 94 18.15 -2.20 7.50
N THR A 95 18.40 -1.68 8.69
CA THR A 95 17.38 -1.05 9.54
C THR A 95 16.74 0.19 8.91
N LEU A 96 17.52 1.03 8.23
CA LEU A 96 16.97 2.25 7.59
C LEU A 96 16.14 1.91 6.35
N GLY A 97 16.62 0.94 5.56
CA GLY A 97 15.86 0.39 4.44
C GLY A 97 14.58 -0.31 4.87
N PHE A 98 14.57 -0.96 6.04
CA PHE A 98 13.35 -1.52 6.63
C PHE A 98 12.31 -0.44 6.92
N TYR A 99 12.66 0.61 7.65
CA TYR A 99 11.72 1.70 7.93
C TYR A 99 11.27 2.40 6.66
N THR A 100 12.19 2.61 5.70
CA THR A 100 11.85 3.22 4.41
C THR A 100 10.84 2.38 3.64
N ALA A 101 11.07 1.06 3.56
CA ALA A 101 10.13 0.14 2.92
C ALA A 101 8.79 0.12 3.64
N LEU A 102 8.78 0.19 4.98
CA LEU A 102 7.55 0.22 5.74
C LEU A 102 6.71 1.48 5.44
N ALA A 103 7.31 2.67 5.48
CA ALA A 103 6.64 3.91 5.14
C ALA A 103 6.12 3.92 3.70
N GLN A 104 6.92 3.37 2.77
CA GLN A 104 6.53 3.17 1.38
C GLN A 104 5.30 2.25 1.23
N ALA A 105 5.23 1.18 2.03
CA ALA A 105 4.10 0.25 2.01
C ALA A 105 2.82 0.92 2.52
N PHE A 106 2.87 1.66 3.62
CA PHE A 106 1.71 2.40 4.14
C PHE A 106 1.20 3.45 3.15
N ASN A 107 2.08 4.31 2.62
CA ASN A 107 1.69 5.31 1.63
C ASN A 107 1.06 4.68 0.38
N ALA A 108 1.65 3.61 -0.14
CA ALA A 108 1.11 2.91 -1.30
C ALA A 108 -0.22 2.20 -0.99
N ALA A 109 -0.43 1.71 0.23
CA ALA A 109 -1.68 1.07 0.63
C ALA A 109 -2.81 2.09 0.74
N SER A 110 -2.56 3.27 1.33
CA SER A 110 -3.54 4.36 1.37
C SER A 110 -3.91 4.84 -0.05
N GLU A 111 -2.95 4.94 -0.97
CA GLU A 111 -3.24 5.25 -2.38
C GLU A 111 -4.00 4.13 -3.09
N CYS A 112 -3.64 2.86 -2.83
CA CYS A 112 -4.37 1.70 -3.36
C CYS A 112 -5.83 1.75 -2.92
N GLU A 113 -6.08 1.97 -1.62
CA GLU A 113 -7.41 2.01 -1.00
C GLU A 113 -8.32 3.04 -1.68
N LYS A 114 -7.80 4.24 -1.96
CA LYS A 114 -8.53 5.31 -2.66
C LYS A 114 -9.18 4.84 -3.97
N TYR A 115 -8.48 3.99 -4.73
CA TYR A 115 -8.98 3.48 -6.00
C TYR A 115 -9.72 2.15 -5.86
N ASP A 116 -9.31 1.29 -4.93
CA ASP A 116 -9.90 -0.03 -4.70
C ASP A 116 -11.34 0.08 -4.17
N LEU A 117 -11.64 1.15 -3.44
CA LEU A 117 -12.99 1.49 -2.97
C LEU A 117 -13.84 2.27 -3.98
N MET A 118 -13.32 2.63 -5.16
CA MET A 118 -14.14 3.32 -6.16
C MET A 118 -15.18 2.37 -6.78
N PRO A 119 -16.41 2.84 -7.05
CA PRO A 119 -17.38 2.07 -7.81
C PRO A 119 -16.86 1.75 -9.22
N ASN A 120 -17.03 0.50 -9.67
CA ASN A 120 -16.78 0.14 -11.07
C ASN A 120 -17.85 0.71 -12.01
N GLU A 121 -17.74 0.42 -13.32
CA GLU A 121 -18.69 0.85 -14.35
C GLU A 121 -20.16 0.46 -14.07
N LYS A 122 -20.39 -0.54 -13.21
CA LYS A 122 -21.73 -0.98 -12.78
C LYS A 122 -22.15 -0.38 -11.44
N GLY A 123 -21.42 0.61 -10.92
CA GLY A 123 -21.64 1.25 -9.63
C GLY A 123 -21.33 0.38 -8.41
N LYS A 124 -20.67 -0.78 -8.60
CA LYS A 124 -20.33 -1.69 -7.48
C LYS A 124 -18.91 -1.44 -6.99
N VAL A 125 -18.75 -1.30 -5.68
CA VAL A 125 -17.44 -1.35 -5.03
C VAL A 125 -16.98 -2.80 -4.92
N LYS A 126 -15.72 -3.07 -5.29
CA LYS A 126 -15.09 -4.38 -5.14
C LYS A 126 -13.67 -4.18 -4.62
N ALA A 127 -13.57 -4.05 -3.30
CA ALA A 127 -12.31 -3.88 -2.61
C ALA A 127 -11.47 -5.17 -2.73
N LYS A 128 -10.58 -5.22 -3.73
CA LYS A 128 -9.78 -6.41 -4.05
C LYS A 128 -8.58 -6.56 -3.12
N PHE A 129 -8.05 -5.45 -2.61
CA PHE A 129 -6.80 -5.38 -1.88
C PHE A 129 -6.99 -4.90 -0.43
N HIS A 130 -8.12 -4.28 -0.09
CA HIS A 130 -8.44 -3.79 1.26
C HIS A 130 -8.06 -4.78 2.37
N ASP A 131 -8.68 -5.97 2.40
CA ASP A 131 -8.45 -6.94 3.48
C ASP A 131 -6.97 -7.37 3.56
N ALA A 132 -6.37 -7.67 2.42
CA ALA A 132 -4.98 -8.12 2.35
C ALA A 132 -4.00 -7.03 2.82
N ASN A 133 -4.24 -5.76 2.46
CA ASN A 133 -3.42 -4.63 2.88
C ASN A 133 -3.61 -4.31 4.36
N ARG A 134 -4.86 -4.32 4.85
CA ARG A 134 -5.17 -4.17 6.27
C ARG A 134 -4.41 -5.22 7.10
N ASP A 135 -4.58 -6.50 6.75
CA ASP A 135 -4.08 -7.61 7.55
C ASP A 135 -2.55 -7.65 7.61
N ARG A 136 -1.87 -7.28 6.51
CA ARG A 136 -0.40 -7.29 6.46
C ARG A 136 0.27 -6.04 7.02
N LEU A 137 -0.45 -4.93 7.18
CA LEU A 137 0.13 -3.65 7.62
C LEU A 137 -0.30 -3.23 9.02
N TYR A 138 -1.51 -3.58 9.48
CA TYR A 138 -2.06 -3.03 10.71
C TYR A 138 -1.15 -3.26 11.93
N SER A 139 -0.65 -4.49 12.09
CA SER A 139 0.25 -4.85 13.18
C SER A 139 1.64 -4.22 13.08
N LEU A 140 1.99 -3.64 11.92
CA LEU A 140 3.29 -3.03 11.67
C LEU A 140 3.32 -1.53 11.93
N ARG A 141 2.19 -0.90 12.25
CA ARG A 141 2.08 0.55 12.50
C ARG A 141 3.06 1.05 13.56
N GLY A 142 3.25 0.29 14.64
CA GLY A 142 4.20 0.64 15.70
C GLY A 142 5.66 0.75 15.22
N ASN A 143 6.03 0.11 14.10
CA ASN A 143 7.38 0.25 13.54
C ASN A 143 7.61 1.63 12.89
N LEU A 144 6.56 2.38 12.54
CA LEU A 144 6.70 3.78 12.14
C LEU A 144 7.20 4.64 13.30
N ILE A 145 6.73 4.38 14.53
CA ILE A 145 7.26 5.04 15.75
C ILE A 145 8.74 4.75 15.90
N ASN A 146 9.14 3.48 15.77
CA ASN A 146 10.54 3.07 15.86
C ASN A 146 11.40 3.73 14.76
N GLY A 147 10.85 3.90 13.55
CA GLY A 147 11.49 4.67 12.48
C GLY A 147 11.69 6.14 12.86
N GLY A 148 10.67 6.76 13.43
CA GLY A 148 10.72 8.13 13.95
C GLY A 148 11.84 8.31 14.98
N ILE A 149 11.85 7.47 16.01
CA ILE A 149 12.89 7.48 17.06
C ILE A 149 14.29 7.27 16.46
N THR A 150 14.44 6.33 15.53
CA THR A 150 15.72 6.04 14.88
C THR A 150 16.28 7.26 14.13
N TYR A 151 15.44 8.01 13.42
CA TYR A 151 15.88 9.23 12.73
C TYR A 151 16.08 10.41 13.68
N GLN A 152 15.32 10.46 14.79
CA GLN A 152 15.52 11.45 15.85
C GLN A 152 16.90 11.29 16.51
N ASP A 153 17.30 10.07 16.86
CA ASP A 153 18.61 9.76 17.46
C ASP A 153 19.77 10.10 16.51
N LYS A 154 19.51 10.07 15.20
CA LYS A 154 20.45 10.47 14.14
C LYS A 154 20.50 11.99 13.91
N GLY A 155 19.66 12.78 14.58
CA GLY A 155 19.56 14.22 14.38
C GLY A 155 18.75 14.64 13.15
N ASP A 156 18.16 13.70 12.40
CA ASP A 156 17.33 13.99 11.23
C ASP A 156 15.85 14.15 11.63
N MET A 157 15.57 15.31 12.25
CA MET A 157 14.25 15.62 12.80
C MET A 157 13.17 15.67 11.71
N LYS A 158 13.52 16.11 10.49
CA LYS A 158 12.56 16.18 9.39
C LYS A 158 12.04 14.79 9.04
N THR A 159 12.97 13.84 8.84
CA THR A 159 12.59 12.46 8.51
C THR A 159 11.89 11.81 9.70
N ALA A 160 12.36 12.05 10.93
CA ALA A 160 11.70 11.57 12.14
C ALA A 160 10.22 11.97 12.20
N TYR A 161 9.92 13.26 11.99
CA TYR A 161 8.54 13.76 11.99
C TYR A 161 7.70 13.17 10.86
N GLN A 162 8.28 12.85 9.69
CA GLN A 162 7.52 12.19 8.63
C GLN A 162 7.03 10.80 9.05
N TYR A 163 7.85 10.01 9.74
CA TYR A 163 7.44 8.70 10.25
C TYR A 163 6.38 8.80 11.35
N LEU A 164 6.55 9.73 12.29
CA LEU A 164 5.60 9.93 13.38
C LEU A 164 4.26 10.47 12.86
N ALA A 165 4.28 11.41 11.91
CA ALA A 165 3.07 11.91 11.27
C ALA A 165 2.35 10.79 10.52
N GLN A 166 3.06 9.97 9.76
CA GLN A 166 2.46 8.82 9.07
C GLN A 166 1.82 7.83 10.05
N TYR A 167 2.45 7.58 11.21
CA TYR A 167 1.84 6.76 12.25
C TYR A 167 0.50 7.35 12.75
N VAL A 168 0.44 8.66 12.97
CA VAL A 168 -0.79 9.35 13.34
C VAL A 168 -1.82 9.26 12.21
N ASP A 169 -1.43 9.54 10.97
CA ASP A 169 -2.32 9.49 9.80
C ASP A 169 -2.96 8.11 9.61
N THR A 170 -2.23 7.04 9.93
CA THR A 170 -2.77 5.67 9.86
C THR A 170 -3.85 5.36 10.90
N HIS A 171 -4.05 6.22 11.91
CA HIS A 171 -5.18 6.08 12.84
C HIS A 171 -6.51 6.38 12.15
N ASP A 172 -6.54 7.44 11.34
CA ASP A 172 -7.73 7.92 10.66
C ASP A 172 -7.91 7.32 9.25
N ASP A 173 -6.94 6.50 8.78
CA ASP A 173 -7.02 5.84 7.48
C ASP A 173 -8.16 4.80 7.47
N PRO A 174 -9.15 4.93 6.56
CA PRO A 174 -10.26 3.99 6.44
C PRO A 174 -9.83 2.52 6.25
N LEU A 175 -8.64 2.28 5.69
CA LEU A 175 -8.07 0.94 5.53
C LEU A 175 -7.97 0.20 6.87
N PHE A 176 -7.73 0.92 7.97
CA PHE A 176 -7.47 0.33 9.29
C PHE A 176 -8.63 0.44 10.27
N ALA A 177 -9.72 1.11 9.91
CA ALA A 177 -10.85 1.37 10.82
C ALA A 177 -11.44 0.09 11.43
N GLU A 178 -11.63 -0.97 10.62
CA GLU A 178 -12.15 -2.25 11.13
C GLU A 178 -11.16 -2.93 12.09
N ALA A 179 -9.87 -2.92 11.75
CA ALA A 179 -8.84 -3.51 12.59
C ALA A 179 -8.69 -2.75 13.92
N ALA A 180 -8.78 -1.42 13.89
CA ALA A 180 -8.76 -0.56 15.06
C ALA A 180 -9.96 -0.80 15.99
N ALA A 181 -11.14 -1.06 15.45
CA ALA A 181 -12.31 -1.40 16.26
C ALA A 181 -12.15 -2.75 17.00
N LYS A 182 -11.40 -3.69 16.44
CA LYS A 182 -11.17 -5.02 17.03
C LYS A 182 -9.97 -5.04 17.98
N THR A 183 -8.90 -4.38 17.59
CA THR A 183 -7.63 -4.33 18.32
C THR A 183 -7.17 -2.87 18.38
N PRO A 184 -7.68 -2.08 19.35
CA PRO A 184 -7.36 -0.67 19.47
C PRO A 184 -5.85 -0.42 19.61
N ASP A 185 -5.41 0.72 19.06
CA ASP A 185 -4.02 1.12 19.14
C ASP A 185 -3.70 1.75 20.51
N GLU A 186 -2.86 1.09 21.30
CA GLU A 186 -2.47 1.55 22.63
C GLU A 186 -1.40 2.65 22.62
N ASN A 187 -0.69 2.85 21.50
CA ASN A 187 0.42 3.80 21.43
C ASN A 187 -0.02 5.22 21.03
N LEU A 188 -1.24 5.39 20.50
CA LEU A 188 -1.67 6.65 19.90
C LEU A 188 -1.64 7.82 20.90
N SER A 189 -2.12 7.60 22.13
CA SER A 189 -2.17 8.64 23.18
C SER A 189 -0.80 9.11 23.68
N GLN A 190 0.27 8.41 23.32
CA GLN A 190 1.65 8.76 23.70
C GLN A 190 2.38 9.52 22.59
N ILE A 191 1.86 9.49 21.37
CA ILE A 191 2.49 10.05 20.17
C ILE A 191 1.71 11.23 19.58
N ALA A 192 0.38 11.23 19.71
CA ALA A 192 -0.52 12.28 19.22
C ALA A 192 -0.70 13.46 20.19
#